data_AF-A0A961LBN0-F1
#
_entry.id   AF-A0A961LBN0-F1
#
_cell.length_a   1.000
_cell.length_b   1.000
_cell.length_c   1.000
_cell.angle_alpha   90.00
_cell.angle_beta   90.00
_cell.angle_gamma   90.00
#
_symmetry.space_group_name_H-M   'P 1'
#
loop_
_entity.id
_entity.type
_entity.pdbx_description
1 polymer ?
#
loop_
_entity_poly.entity_id
_entity_poly.type
_entity_poly.pdbx_seq_one_letter_code
_entity_poly.pdbx_strand_id
1 'polypeptide(L)'
;MTDKTPPAPSQYNLADPVQFAQNMAKVFEQAAAIARSVAERPELAQREAESQITPMEQVSKTLGAVAQSYMSDPQKLMDAQMQLWNSYTQLWQNTWAKILGQEAQPVAEPARSDKRFKDRDWQENTVFDFLKQFYLISANWAQDLVQKAEGLDDHTRHKARFYVEQIANAISPSNFALTNPEVLRATIASNGANLIEGLKNLEADMKRGDGKLRIKQTDMKAFEIGKNIA
;
A
#
# COMPACT_ATOMS: atom_id res chain seq x y z
N MET A 1 -8.41 43.28 -10.28
CA MET A 1 -7.85 42.27 -11.19
C MET A 1 -7.63 41.01 -10.37
N THR A 2 -8.65 40.17 -10.25
CA THR A 2 -8.54 38.83 -9.65
C THR A 2 -8.33 37.87 -10.79
N ASP A 3 -7.07 37.56 -11.06
CA ASP A 3 -6.68 36.52 -12.00
C ASP A 3 -7.08 35.17 -11.39
N LYS A 4 -8.33 34.75 -11.67
CA LYS A 4 -8.80 33.40 -11.38
C LYS A 4 -8.23 32.53 -12.49
N THR A 5 -7.00 32.07 -12.30
CA THR A 5 -6.44 30.96 -13.07
C THR A 5 -7.50 29.84 -13.07
N PRO A 6 -7.97 29.38 -14.24
CA PRO A 6 -8.95 28.32 -14.29
C PRO A 6 -8.38 27.09 -13.58
N PRO A 7 -9.22 26.29 -12.88
CA PRO A 7 -8.74 25.05 -12.28
C PRO A 7 -8.06 24.22 -13.36
N ALA A 8 -6.85 23.72 -13.07
CA ALA A 8 -6.13 22.85 -13.98
C ALA A 8 -7.07 21.74 -14.49
N PRO A 9 -7.04 21.39 -15.79
CA PRO A 9 -7.89 20.34 -16.34
C PRO A 9 -7.77 19.11 -15.44
N SER A 10 -8.90 18.52 -15.05
CA SER A 10 -8.91 17.39 -14.12
C SER A 10 -8.02 16.29 -14.69
N GLN A 11 -6.87 16.06 -14.04
CA GLN A 11 -5.87 15.05 -14.45
C GLN A 11 -6.44 13.62 -14.42
N TYR A 12 -7.68 13.48 -13.93
CA TYR A 12 -8.44 12.25 -13.74
C TYR A 12 -9.68 12.18 -14.65
N ASN A 13 -9.59 12.68 -15.90
CA ASN A 13 -10.66 12.56 -16.88
C ASN A 13 -10.37 11.46 -17.91
N LEU A 14 -11.33 10.58 -18.17
CA LEU A 14 -11.22 9.52 -19.17
C LEU A 14 -11.55 10.07 -20.56
N ALA A 15 -10.54 10.11 -21.44
CA ALA A 15 -10.71 10.61 -22.80
C ALA A 15 -11.49 9.61 -23.70
N ASP A 16 -11.27 8.31 -23.54
CA ASP A 16 -11.96 7.26 -24.28
C ASP A 16 -12.48 6.16 -23.33
N PRO A 17 -13.72 6.31 -22.82
CA PRO A 17 -14.33 5.34 -21.92
C PRO A 17 -14.52 3.95 -22.55
N VAL A 18 -14.71 3.87 -23.87
CA VAL A 18 -14.93 2.59 -24.57
C VAL A 18 -13.63 1.82 -24.65
N GLN A 19 -12.54 2.47 -25.09
CA GLN A 19 -11.22 1.86 -25.11
C GLN A 19 -10.77 1.46 -23.71
N PHE A 20 -11.01 2.33 -22.72
CA PHE A 20 -10.73 2.01 -21.32
C PHE A 20 -11.46 0.73 -20.87
N ALA A 21 -12.77 0.62 -21.12
CA ALA A 21 -13.53 -0.57 -20.75
C ALA A 21 -13.02 -1.84 -21.45
N GLN A 22 -12.67 -1.76 -22.74
CA GLN A 22 -12.09 -2.87 -23.49
C GLN A 22 -10.74 -3.32 -22.92
N ASN A 23 -9.87 -2.38 -22.57
CA ASN A 23 -8.57 -2.68 -21.98
C ASN A 23 -8.72 -3.25 -20.57
N MET A 24 -9.65 -2.74 -19.76
CA MET A 24 -9.95 -3.31 -18.44
C MET A 24 -10.46 -4.75 -18.56
N ALA A 25 -11.30 -5.07 -19.55
CA ALA A 25 -11.73 -6.45 -19.80
C ALA A 25 -10.51 -7.38 -20.08
N LYS A 26 -9.54 -6.92 -20.88
CA LYS A 26 -8.28 -7.65 -21.12
C LYS A 26 -7.43 -7.80 -19.86
N VAL A 27 -7.37 -6.75 -19.03
CA VAL A 27 -6.67 -6.80 -17.72
C VAL A 27 -7.28 -7.90 -16.85
N PHE A 28 -8.61 -7.96 -16.74
CA PHE A 28 -9.28 -9.02 -15.97
C PHE A 28 -9.03 -10.41 -16.54
N GLU A 29 -9.10 -10.57 -17.86
CA GLU A 29 -8.82 -11.85 -18.53
C GLU A 29 -7.38 -12.34 -18.26
N GLN A 30 -6.40 -11.46 -18.43
CA GLN A 30 -4.99 -11.78 -18.18
C GLN A 30 -4.70 -12.05 -16.70
N ALA A 31 -5.26 -11.23 -15.80
CA ALA A 31 -5.13 -11.45 -14.37
C ALA A 31 -5.74 -12.78 -13.93
N ALA A 32 -6.91 -13.15 -14.48
CA ALA A 32 -7.55 -14.44 -14.22
C ALA A 32 -6.71 -15.62 -14.76
N ALA A 33 -6.10 -15.48 -15.94
CA ALA A 33 -5.19 -16.48 -16.49
C ALA A 33 -3.96 -16.69 -15.59
N ILE A 34 -3.35 -15.59 -15.13
CA ILE A 34 -2.23 -15.64 -14.17
C ILE A 34 -2.68 -16.31 -12.86
N ALA A 35 -3.81 -15.92 -12.29
CA ALA A 35 -4.33 -16.52 -11.07
C ALA A 35 -4.57 -18.04 -11.20
N ARG A 36 -5.13 -18.49 -12.33
CA ARG A 36 -5.27 -19.93 -12.64
C ARG A 36 -3.91 -20.62 -12.71
N SER A 37 -2.94 -20.03 -13.40
CA SER A 37 -1.58 -20.58 -13.48
C SER A 37 -0.89 -20.69 -12.12
N VAL A 38 -1.24 -19.82 -11.16
CA VAL A 38 -0.76 -19.87 -9.78
C VAL A 38 -1.46 -20.98 -9.00
N ALA A 39 -2.78 -21.13 -9.17
CA ALA A 39 -3.57 -22.16 -8.50
C ALA A 39 -3.20 -23.58 -8.98
N GLU A 40 -2.86 -23.74 -10.26
CA GLU A 40 -2.48 -25.01 -10.88
C GLU A 40 -1.00 -25.38 -10.64
N ARG A 41 -0.27 -24.62 -9.80
CA ARG A 41 1.14 -24.91 -9.50
C ARG A 41 1.30 -26.26 -8.80
N PRO A 42 2.40 -27.00 -9.06
CA PRO A 42 2.70 -28.25 -8.37
C PRO A 42 2.72 -28.06 -6.84
N GLU A 43 2.19 -29.03 -6.09
CA GLU A 43 2.09 -28.97 -4.62
C GLU A 43 3.41 -28.65 -3.92
N LEU A 44 4.55 -29.10 -4.47
CA LEU A 44 5.87 -28.81 -3.92
C LEU A 44 6.19 -27.31 -3.94
N ALA A 45 5.84 -26.62 -5.02
CA ALA A 45 6.03 -25.17 -5.13
C ALA A 45 5.07 -24.40 -4.19
N GLN A 46 3.87 -24.95 -3.93
CA GLN A 46 2.93 -24.40 -2.95
C GLN A 46 3.46 -24.54 -1.52
N ARG A 47 3.94 -25.74 -1.13
CA ARG A 47 4.51 -26.00 0.20
C ARG A 47 5.75 -25.15 0.49
N GLU A 48 6.62 -24.98 -0.51
CA GLU A 48 7.76 -24.07 -0.38
C GLU A 48 7.32 -22.62 -0.14
N ALA A 49 6.30 -22.14 -0.86
CA ALA A 49 5.76 -20.80 -0.66
C ALA A 49 5.11 -20.63 0.74
N GLU A 50 4.35 -21.63 1.20
CA GLU A 50 3.73 -21.64 2.52
C GLU A 50 4.77 -21.61 3.66
N SER A 51 5.89 -22.32 3.50
CA SER A 51 6.97 -22.35 4.49
C SER A 51 7.65 -21.00 4.73
N GLN A 52 7.55 -20.08 3.75
CA GLN A 52 8.13 -18.74 3.83
C GLN A 52 7.20 -17.73 4.52
N ILE A 53 5.93 -18.08 4.71
CA ILE A 53 4.95 -17.22 5.37
C ILE A 53 5.01 -17.47 6.87
N THR A 54 5.02 -16.40 7.66
CA THR A 54 4.95 -16.55 9.12
C THR A 54 3.64 -17.24 9.50
N PRO A 55 3.65 -18.31 10.29
CA PRO A 55 2.43 -19.01 10.68
C PRO A 55 1.46 -18.05 11.39
N MET A 56 0.20 -18.03 10.95
CA MET A 56 -0.82 -17.14 11.50
C MET A 56 -1.04 -17.33 13.00
N GLU A 57 -0.80 -18.54 13.52
CA GLU A 57 -0.81 -18.84 14.95
C GLU A 57 0.24 -18.02 15.72
N GLN A 58 1.43 -17.84 15.16
CA GLN A 58 2.49 -17.05 15.81
C GLN A 58 2.14 -15.56 15.80
N VAL A 59 1.55 -15.07 14.70
CA VAL A 59 1.08 -13.70 14.59
C VAL A 59 -0.03 -13.43 15.62
N SER A 60 -1.06 -14.29 15.66
CA SER A 60 -2.20 -14.13 16.57
C SER A 60 -1.78 -14.23 18.04
N LYS A 61 -0.88 -15.16 18.39
CA LYS A 61 -0.33 -15.27 19.75
C LYS A 61 0.42 -14.01 20.16
N THR A 62 1.26 -13.47 19.27
CA THR A 62 2.07 -12.28 19.55
C THR A 62 1.21 -11.03 19.70
N LEU A 63 0.26 -10.81 18.79
CA LEU A 63 -0.68 -9.68 18.88
C LEU A 63 -1.68 -9.87 20.03
N GLY A 64 -2.03 -11.10 20.36
CA GLY A 64 -2.86 -11.44 21.53
C GLY A 64 -2.19 -11.03 22.84
N ALA A 65 -0.86 -11.17 22.96
CA ALA A 65 -0.13 -10.68 24.14
C ALA A 65 -0.20 -9.16 24.28
N VAL A 66 -0.15 -8.42 23.16
CA VAL A 66 -0.39 -6.97 23.15
C VAL A 66 -1.82 -6.67 23.61
N ALA A 67 -2.83 -7.34 23.03
CA ALA A 67 -4.23 -7.13 23.41
C ALA A 67 -4.48 -7.42 24.90
N GLN A 68 -3.89 -8.48 25.44
CA GLN A 68 -4.02 -8.85 26.85
C GLN A 68 -3.49 -7.76 27.79
N SER A 69 -2.40 -7.08 27.41
CA SER A 69 -1.85 -5.94 28.15
C SER A 69 -2.88 -4.81 28.35
N TYR A 70 -3.66 -4.52 27.30
CA TYR A 70 -4.71 -3.49 27.35
C TYR A 70 -6.00 -3.97 28.03
N MET A 71 -6.30 -5.27 28.00
CA MET A 71 -7.45 -5.81 28.74
C MET A 71 -7.27 -5.72 30.26
N SER A 72 -6.03 -5.75 30.73
CA SER A 72 -5.70 -5.58 32.14
C SER A 72 -5.73 -4.12 32.61
N ASP A 73 -5.78 -3.16 31.71
CA ASP A 73 -5.88 -1.71 32.00
C ASP A 73 -6.93 -1.03 31.08
N PRO A 74 -8.22 -1.03 31.49
CA PRO A 74 -9.30 -0.44 30.73
C PRO A 74 -9.12 1.07 30.47
N GLN A 75 -8.43 1.78 31.36
CA GLN A 75 -8.21 3.22 31.21
C GLN A 75 -7.24 3.48 30.06
N LYS A 76 -6.14 2.73 30.01
CA LYS A 76 -5.16 2.82 28.92
C LYS A 76 -5.76 2.48 27.55
N LEU A 77 -6.65 1.50 27.49
CA LEU A 77 -7.39 1.18 26.27
C LEU A 77 -8.30 2.34 25.85
N MET A 78 -9.03 2.94 26.80
CA MET A 78 -9.87 4.11 26.53
C MET A 78 -9.04 5.29 26.02
N ASP A 79 -7.90 5.59 26.66
CA ASP A 79 -7.01 6.67 26.26
C ASP A 79 -6.49 6.46 24.83
N ALA A 80 -6.07 5.24 24.49
CA ALA A 80 -5.63 4.90 23.14
C ALA A 80 -6.76 5.06 22.11
N GLN A 81 -7.99 4.66 22.45
CA GLN A 81 -9.15 4.81 21.58
C GLN A 81 -9.56 6.28 21.39
N MET A 82 -9.50 7.09 22.46
CA MET A 82 -9.76 8.54 22.41
C MET A 82 -8.70 9.26 21.56
N GLN A 83 -7.42 8.91 21.69
CA GLN A 83 -6.35 9.46 20.86
C GLN A 83 -6.61 9.20 19.37
N LEU A 84 -7.04 7.98 19.01
CA LEU A 84 -7.39 7.63 17.64
C LEU A 84 -8.59 8.43 17.13
N TRP A 85 -9.67 8.50 17.93
CA TRP A 85 -10.87 9.26 17.60
C TRP A 85 -10.55 10.74 17.37
N ASN A 86 -9.80 11.35 18.28
CA ASN A 86 -9.38 12.74 18.16
C ASN A 86 -8.58 12.99 16.88
N SER A 87 -7.68 12.07 16.52
CA SER A 87 -6.89 12.17 15.30
C SER A 87 -7.76 12.08 14.04
N TYR A 88 -8.74 11.17 14.01
CA TYR A 88 -9.69 11.08 12.89
C TYR A 88 -10.64 12.27 12.80
N THR A 89 -11.11 12.79 13.94
CA THR A 89 -11.94 14.00 13.96
C THR A 89 -11.17 15.21 13.45
N GLN A 90 -9.92 15.39 13.88
CA GLN A 90 -9.04 16.44 13.35
C GLN A 90 -8.79 16.27 11.86
N LEU A 91 -8.54 15.04 11.39
CA LEU A 91 -8.38 14.77 9.96
C LEU A 91 -9.63 15.17 9.17
N TRP A 92 -10.81 14.79 9.66
CA TRP A 92 -12.09 15.19 9.06
C TRP A 92 -12.26 16.71 9.00
N GLN A 93 -12.00 17.41 10.12
CA GLN A 93 -12.07 18.87 10.20
C GLN A 93 -11.10 19.55 9.23
N ASN A 94 -9.85 19.11 9.19
CA ASN A 94 -8.81 19.66 8.31
C ASN A 94 -9.14 19.40 6.84
N THR A 95 -9.72 18.24 6.53
CA THR A 95 -10.18 17.91 5.17
C THR A 95 -11.30 18.84 4.73
N TRP A 96 -12.30 19.08 5.59
CA TRP A 96 -13.37 20.05 5.30
C TRP A 96 -12.84 21.47 5.14
N ALA A 97 -11.91 21.89 6.00
CA ALA A 97 -11.24 23.19 5.88
C ALA A 97 -10.55 23.34 4.52
N LYS A 98 -9.79 22.32 4.07
CA LYS A 98 -9.15 22.29 2.75
C LYS A 98 -10.15 22.35 1.59
N ILE A 99 -11.27 21.62 1.67
CA ILE A 99 -12.34 21.67 0.66
C ILE A 99 -12.93 23.10 0.56
N LEU A 100 -13.03 23.80 1.68
CA LEU A 100 -13.49 25.20 1.74
C LEU A 100 -12.40 26.22 1.35
N GLY A 101 -11.22 25.76 0.90
CA GLY A 101 -10.11 26.61 0.46
C GLY A 101 -9.27 27.19 1.61
N GLN A 102 -9.39 26.64 2.82
CA GLN A 102 -8.58 27.05 3.96
C GLN A 102 -7.31 26.21 4.06
N GLU A 103 -6.23 26.79 4.56
CA GLU A 103 -5.04 26.03 4.92
C GLU A 103 -5.28 25.25 6.21
N ALA A 104 -4.84 23.99 6.23
CA ALA A 104 -4.89 23.15 7.42
C ALA A 104 -3.61 22.32 7.50
N GLN A 105 -3.01 22.28 8.69
CA GLN A 105 -1.83 21.46 8.93
C GLN A 105 -2.21 19.96 8.87
N PRO A 106 -1.34 19.11 8.32
CA PRO A 106 -1.58 17.67 8.33
C PRO A 106 -1.57 17.13 9.78
N VAL A 107 -2.47 16.20 10.06
CA VAL A 107 -2.54 15.51 11.37
C VAL A 107 -1.44 14.45 11.46
N ALA A 108 -1.08 13.84 10.33
CA ALA A 108 0.00 12.87 10.24
C ALA A 108 0.81 13.09 8.96
N GLU A 109 2.13 13.01 9.09
CA GLU A 109 3.07 13.11 7.97
C GLU A 109 3.85 11.81 7.81
N PRO A 110 4.18 11.43 6.56
CA PRO A 110 5.03 10.27 6.32
C PRO A 110 6.44 10.54 6.84
N ALA A 111 7.12 9.48 7.28
CA ALA A 111 8.54 9.59 7.61
C ALA A 111 9.34 10.09 6.39
N ARG A 112 10.41 10.87 6.61
CA ARG A 112 11.26 11.37 5.51
C ARG A 112 11.84 10.27 4.62
N SER A 113 12.00 9.07 5.16
CA SER A 113 12.47 7.89 4.44
C SER A 113 11.38 7.17 3.64
N ASP A 114 10.09 7.45 3.90
CA ASP A 114 8.98 6.79 3.24
C ASP A 114 8.76 7.37 1.83
N LYS A 115 9.25 6.63 0.84
CA LYS A 115 9.21 7.03 -0.56
C LYS A 115 7.85 6.83 -1.22
N ARG A 116 6.89 6.20 -0.55
CA ARG A 116 5.58 5.85 -1.13
C ARG A 116 4.69 7.07 -1.39
N PHE A 117 4.88 8.14 -0.62
CA PHE A 117 4.02 9.33 -0.62
C PHE A 117 4.70 10.56 -1.25
N LYS A 118 5.54 10.34 -2.27
CA LYS A 118 6.36 11.39 -2.90
C LYS A 118 5.65 12.19 -3.99
N ASP A 119 4.73 11.57 -4.73
CA ASP A 119 3.96 12.30 -5.74
C ASP A 119 3.19 13.44 -5.09
N ARG A 120 3.16 14.59 -5.76
CA ARG A 120 2.52 15.82 -5.27
C ARG A 120 1.05 15.63 -4.91
N ASP A 121 0.34 14.74 -5.60
CA ASP A 121 -1.10 14.55 -5.37
C ASP A 121 -1.37 13.96 -3.99
N TRP A 122 -0.39 13.28 -3.37
CA TRP A 122 -0.50 12.88 -1.97
C TRP A 122 -0.60 14.07 -0.99
N GLN A 123 -0.33 15.29 -1.43
CA GLN A 123 -0.43 16.52 -0.63
C GLN A 123 -1.41 17.54 -1.23
N GLU A 124 -1.40 17.70 -2.55
CA GLU A 124 -2.19 18.69 -3.29
C GLU A 124 -3.64 18.23 -3.55
N ASN A 125 -3.88 16.92 -3.66
CA ASN A 125 -5.23 16.40 -3.88
C ASN A 125 -5.84 15.93 -2.56
N THR A 126 -6.95 16.57 -2.18
CA THR A 126 -7.63 16.34 -0.91
C THR A 126 -8.03 14.89 -0.65
N VAL A 127 -8.40 14.12 -1.69
CA VAL A 127 -8.78 12.71 -1.53
C VAL A 127 -7.57 11.85 -1.20
N PHE A 128 -6.48 12.01 -1.95
CA PHE A 128 -5.25 11.25 -1.71
C PHE A 128 -4.56 11.67 -0.40
N ASP A 129 -4.57 12.96 -0.08
CA ASP A 129 -4.07 13.47 1.20
C ASP A 129 -4.86 12.89 2.38
N PHE A 130 -6.21 12.83 2.29
CA PHE A 130 -7.04 12.17 3.29
C PHE A 130 -6.69 10.68 3.44
N LEU A 131 -6.61 9.93 2.34
CA LEU A 131 -6.29 8.50 2.36
C LEU A 131 -4.91 8.23 2.98
N LYS A 132 -3.91 9.03 2.60
CA LYS A 132 -2.55 8.97 3.18
C LYS A 132 -2.59 9.23 4.68
N GLN A 133 -3.20 10.33 5.12
CA GLN A 133 -3.22 10.69 6.54
C GLN A 133 -4.04 9.69 7.38
N PHE A 134 -5.18 9.21 6.86
CA PHE A 134 -5.96 8.16 7.51
C PHE A 134 -5.12 6.91 7.74
N TYR A 135 -4.42 6.45 6.69
CA TYR A 135 -3.48 5.33 6.78
C TYR A 135 -2.38 5.57 7.84
N LEU A 136 -1.72 6.73 7.80
CA LEU A 136 -0.63 7.05 8.73
C LEU A 136 -1.11 7.13 10.19
N ILE A 137 -2.29 7.70 10.43
CA ILE A 137 -2.91 7.74 11.76
C ILE A 137 -3.15 6.32 12.26
N SER A 138 -3.77 5.45 11.46
CA SER A 138 -4.03 4.06 11.86
C SER A 138 -2.75 3.27 12.10
N ALA A 139 -1.75 3.43 11.21
CA ALA A 139 -0.47 2.74 11.31
C ALA A 139 0.29 3.18 12.56
N ASN A 140 0.45 4.49 12.78
CA ASN A 140 1.12 5.04 13.95
C ASN A 140 0.41 4.65 15.25
N TRP A 141 -0.92 4.69 15.28
CA TRP A 141 -1.70 4.24 16.43
C TRP A 141 -1.45 2.76 16.75
N ALA A 142 -1.45 1.87 15.75
CA ALA A 142 -1.18 0.46 15.97
C ALA A 142 0.27 0.21 16.46
N GLN A 143 1.24 0.98 15.97
CA GLN A 143 2.62 0.93 16.46
C GLN A 143 2.73 1.40 17.92
N ASP A 144 2.05 2.50 18.24
CA ASP A 144 1.97 3.05 19.60
C ASP A 144 1.39 2.03 20.58
N LEU A 145 0.37 1.25 20.17
CA LEU A 145 -0.19 0.18 21.01
C LEU A 145 0.88 -0.84 21.39
N VAL A 146 1.68 -1.30 20.42
CA VAL A 146 2.76 -2.24 20.68
C VAL A 146 3.85 -1.63 21.55
N GLN A 147 4.21 -0.36 21.30
CA GLN A 147 5.24 0.32 22.06
C GLN A 147 4.85 0.54 23.52
N LYS A 148 3.60 0.94 23.77
CA LYS A 148 3.08 1.26 25.10
C LYS A 148 2.59 0.04 25.85
N ALA A 149 2.45 -1.13 25.22
CA ALA A 149 2.02 -2.36 25.92
C ALA A 149 2.96 -2.69 27.10
N GLU A 150 2.41 -2.95 28.27
CA GLU A 150 3.14 -3.34 29.47
C GLU A 150 3.11 -4.86 29.69
N GLY A 151 4.07 -5.40 30.45
CA GLY A 151 4.13 -6.84 30.75
C GLY A 151 4.60 -7.73 29.59
N LEU A 152 5.05 -7.14 28.47
CA LEU A 152 5.69 -7.85 27.37
C LEU A 152 7.21 -7.81 27.51
N ASP A 153 7.85 -8.96 27.35
CA ASP A 153 9.30 -9.05 27.15
C ASP A 153 9.72 -8.41 25.82
N ASP A 154 11.00 -8.02 25.74
CA ASP A 154 11.53 -7.28 24.59
C ASP A 154 11.43 -8.06 23.27
N HIS A 155 11.55 -9.39 23.31
CA HIS A 155 11.47 -10.23 22.12
C HIS A 155 10.04 -10.28 21.58
N THR A 156 9.05 -10.48 22.45
CA THR A 156 7.63 -10.44 22.07
C THR A 156 7.24 -9.07 21.53
N ARG A 157 7.70 -7.98 22.17
CA ARG A 157 7.47 -6.61 21.68
C ARG A 157 8.10 -6.37 20.31
N HIS A 158 9.32 -6.85 20.08
CA HIS A 158 9.98 -6.71 18.79
C HIS A 158 9.21 -7.43 17.68
N LYS A 159 8.75 -8.66 17.93
CA LYS A 159 7.92 -9.42 16.99
C LYS A 159 6.58 -8.75 16.72
N ALA A 160 5.92 -8.25 17.77
CA ALA A 160 4.65 -7.54 17.63
C ALA A 160 4.81 -6.31 16.72
N ARG A 161 5.86 -5.52 16.93
CA ARG A 161 6.17 -4.35 16.10
C ARG A 161 6.37 -4.76 14.66
N PHE A 162 7.20 -5.77 14.42
CA PHE A 162 7.44 -6.30 13.08
C PHE A 162 6.13 -6.73 12.39
N TYR A 163 5.26 -7.49 13.07
CA TYR A 163 3.98 -7.90 12.47
C TYR A 163 3.03 -6.74 12.20
N VAL A 164 2.91 -5.78 13.11
CA VAL A 164 2.10 -4.58 12.87
C VAL A 164 2.66 -3.76 11.71
N GLU A 165 3.99 -3.64 11.59
CA GLU A 165 4.63 -2.98 10.44
C GLU A 165 4.33 -3.72 9.13
N GLN A 166 4.40 -5.06 9.10
CA GLN A 166 4.07 -5.85 7.92
C GLN A 166 2.61 -5.68 7.50
N ILE A 167 1.67 -5.75 8.46
CA ILE A 167 0.24 -5.55 8.19
C ILE A 167 -0.01 -4.13 7.69
N ALA A 168 0.53 -3.12 8.36
CA ALA A 168 0.41 -1.72 7.95
C ALA A 168 1.02 -1.49 6.56
N ASN A 169 2.16 -2.10 6.25
CA ASN A 169 2.77 -1.98 4.94
C ASN A 169 1.93 -2.66 3.85
N ALA A 170 1.29 -3.79 4.14
CA ALA A 170 0.44 -4.50 3.19
C ALA A 170 -0.83 -3.72 2.82
N ILE A 171 -1.46 -3.06 3.80
CA ILE A 171 -2.70 -2.29 3.59
C ILE A 171 -2.47 -0.86 3.12
N SER A 172 -1.22 -0.45 2.89
CA SER A 172 -0.90 0.93 2.48
C SER A 172 -1.64 1.30 1.18
N PRO A 173 -2.24 2.50 1.10
CA PRO A 173 -3.00 2.92 -0.09
C PRO A 173 -2.12 3.03 -1.34
N SER A 174 -0.79 3.15 -1.20
CA SER A 174 0.12 3.13 -2.35
C SER A 174 0.17 1.79 -3.09
N ASN A 175 -0.28 0.71 -2.45
CA ASN A 175 -0.21 -0.65 -3.01
C ASN A 175 -1.35 -0.97 -3.98
N PHE A 176 -2.41 -0.16 -4.02
CA PHE A 176 -3.58 -0.43 -4.85
C PHE A 176 -3.69 0.60 -5.97
N ALA A 177 -3.92 0.13 -7.20
CA ALA A 177 -3.93 0.97 -8.39
C ALA A 177 -4.94 2.13 -8.33
N LEU A 178 -6.09 1.92 -7.68
CA LEU A 178 -7.15 2.92 -7.58
C LEU A 178 -6.91 3.98 -6.51
N THR A 179 -6.04 3.70 -5.54
CA THR A 179 -5.72 4.63 -4.44
C THR A 179 -4.31 5.22 -4.57
N ASN A 180 -3.57 4.84 -5.60
CA ASN A 180 -2.26 5.40 -5.93
C ASN A 180 -2.39 6.44 -7.06
N PRO A 181 -2.06 7.72 -6.83
CA PRO A 181 -2.26 8.79 -7.81
C PRO A 181 -1.41 8.60 -9.07
N GLU A 182 -0.16 8.13 -8.94
CA GLU A 182 0.73 7.90 -10.08
C GLU A 182 0.17 6.81 -11.00
N VAL A 183 -0.25 5.70 -10.39
CA VAL A 183 -0.82 4.56 -11.13
C VAL A 183 -2.15 4.94 -11.74
N LEU A 184 -3.03 5.61 -10.98
CA LEU A 184 -4.35 5.99 -11.49
C LEU A 184 -4.22 6.97 -12.66
N ARG A 185 -3.33 7.97 -12.55
CA ARG A 185 -3.05 8.94 -13.62
C ARG A 185 -2.49 8.24 -14.86
N ALA A 186 -1.52 7.34 -14.71
CA ALA A 186 -0.98 6.54 -15.82
C ALA A 186 -2.03 5.63 -16.45
N THR A 187 -2.93 5.07 -15.64
CA THR A 187 -4.02 4.19 -16.10
C THR A 187 -5.03 4.98 -16.91
N ILE A 188 -5.43 6.17 -16.45
CA ILE A 188 -6.33 7.05 -17.19
C ILE A 188 -5.67 7.53 -18.49
N ALA A 189 -4.43 8.02 -18.42
CA ALA A 189 -3.71 8.54 -19.58
C ALA A 189 -3.46 7.50 -20.69
N SER A 190 -3.33 6.23 -20.31
CA SER A 190 -3.11 5.12 -21.24
C SER A 190 -4.35 4.30 -21.55
N ASN A 191 -5.54 4.75 -21.12
CA ASN A 191 -6.79 3.99 -21.19
C ASN A 191 -6.63 2.53 -20.69
N GLY A 192 -5.87 2.32 -19.61
CA GLY A 192 -5.62 1.02 -18.98
C GLY A 192 -4.50 0.19 -19.61
N ALA A 193 -3.84 0.66 -20.67
CA ALA A 193 -2.79 -0.11 -21.34
C ALA A 193 -1.56 -0.38 -20.45
N ASN A 194 -1.24 0.53 -19.51
CA ASN A 194 -0.17 0.32 -18.53
C ASN A 194 -0.36 -0.95 -17.68
N LEU A 195 -1.60 -1.29 -17.32
CA LEU A 195 -1.91 -2.48 -16.52
C LEU A 195 -1.71 -3.75 -17.33
N ILE A 196 -2.09 -3.74 -18.61
CA ILE A 196 -1.85 -4.85 -19.54
C ILE A 196 -0.35 -5.12 -19.66
N GLU A 197 0.46 -4.07 -19.87
CA GLU A 197 1.92 -4.18 -19.91
C GLU A 197 2.48 -4.71 -18.59
N GLY A 198 1.96 -4.23 -17.45
CA GLY A 198 2.32 -4.73 -16.13
C GLY A 198 2.06 -6.23 -15.94
N LEU A 199 0.90 -6.72 -16.41
CA LEU A 199 0.55 -8.15 -16.34
C LEU A 199 1.42 -9.00 -17.27
N LYS A 200 1.78 -8.51 -18.47
CA LYS A 200 2.75 -9.19 -19.33
C LYS A 200 4.12 -9.33 -18.66
N ASN A 201 4.58 -8.27 -17.98
CA ASN A 201 5.84 -8.31 -17.23
C ASN A 201 5.75 -9.33 -16.09
N LEU A 202 4.65 -9.34 -15.33
CA LEU A 202 4.39 -10.33 -14.29
C LEU A 202 4.41 -11.76 -14.84
N GLU A 203 3.72 -12.00 -15.94
CA GLU A 203 3.69 -13.31 -16.60
C GLU A 203 5.10 -13.76 -17.04
N ALA A 204 5.87 -12.87 -17.66
CA ALA A 204 7.24 -13.13 -18.08
C ALA A 204 8.16 -13.44 -16.89
N ASP A 205 7.99 -12.74 -15.77
CA ASP A 205 8.76 -12.94 -14.54
C ASP A 205 8.41 -14.26 -13.84
N MET A 206 7.15 -14.68 -13.89
CA MET A 206 6.74 -16.02 -13.41
C MET A 206 7.27 -17.14 -14.29
N LYS A 207 7.18 -17.01 -15.62
CA LYS A 207 7.71 -18.01 -16.56
C LYS A 207 9.22 -18.19 -16.38
N ARG A 208 9.96 -17.10 -16.14
CA ARG A 208 11.42 -17.14 -15.89
C ARG A 208 11.78 -17.88 -14.61
N GLY A 209 10.93 -17.83 -13.59
CA GLY A 209 11.15 -18.55 -12.35
C GLY A 209 10.48 -19.91 -12.27
N ASP A 210 10.01 -20.46 -13.39
CA ASP A 210 9.35 -21.76 -13.43
C ASP A 210 8.19 -21.85 -12.43
N GLY A 211 7.36 -20.81 -12.44
CA GLY A 211 6.29 -20.63 -11.45
C GLY A 211 6.70 -19.89 -10.19
N LYS A 212 7.98 -19.54 -9.98
CA LYS A 212 8.39 -18.58 -8.92
C LYS A 212 8.48 -17.18 -9.51
N LEU A 213 8.10 -16.15 -8.75
CA LEU A 213 8.24 -14.77 -9.21
C LEU A 213 9.72 -14.39 -9.24
N ARG A 214 10.31 -14.24 -10.43
CA ARG A 214 11.69 -13.76 -10.60
C ARG A 214 11.73 -12.45 -11.35
N ILE A 215 11.72 -11.35 -10.60
CA ILE A 215 11.68 -9.99 -11.13
C ILE A 215 12.95 -9.67 -11.93
N LYS A 216 12.80 -9.17 -13.17
CA LYS A 216 13.93 -8.69 -13.97
C LYS A 216 14.40 -7.33 -13.43
N GLN A 217 15.63 -7.25 -12.92
CA GLN A 217 16.22 -5.97 -12.47
C GLN A 217 17.11 -5.31 -13.52
N THR A 218 17.72 -6.09 -14.41
CA THR A 218 18.65 -5.62 -15.45
C THR A 218 18.45 -6.39 -16.76
N ASP A 219 18.92 -5.83 -17.88
CA ASP A 219 18.87 -6.55 -19.14
C ASP A 219 19.98 -7.60 -19.24
N MET A 220 19.62 -8.85 -18.94
CA MET A 220 20.56 -9.98 -18.98
C MET A 220 21.12 -10.27 -20.38
N LYS A 221 20.55 -9.70 -21.45
CA LYS A 221 21.08 -9.80 -22.82
C LYS A 221 22.11 -8.73 -23.16
N ALA A 222 22.23 -7.68 -22.35
CA ALA A 222 23.21 -6.61 -22.54
C ALA A 222 24.63 -7.02 -22.08
N PHE A 223 24.74 -8.17 -21.39
CA PHE A 223 25.98 -8.63 -20.80
C PHE A 223 26.42 -9.97 -21.40
N GLU A 224 27.52 -9.94 -22.13
CA GLU A 224 28.22 -11.12 -22.64
C GLU A 224 29.44 -11.42 -21.75
N ILE A 225 29.52 -12.66 -21.23
CA ILE A 225 30.67 -13.15 -20.44
C ILE A 225 31.94 -13.08 -21.31
N GLY A 226 33.00 -12.47 -20.80
CA GLY A 226 34.27 -12.29 -21.52
C GLY A 226 34.34 -11.05 -22.43
N LYS A 227 33.28 -10.25 -22.49
CA LYS A 227 33.27 -8.91 -23.12
C LYS A 227 32.93 -7.81 -22.13
N ASN A 228 31.79 -7.95 -21.45
CA ASN A 228 31.19 -6.88 -20.64
C ASN A 228 30.96 -7.29 -19.17
N ILE A 229 31.26 -8.55 -18.83
CA ILE A 229 31.37 -9.10 -17.47
C ILE A 229 32.71 -9.81 -17.39
N ALA A 230 33.50 -9.49 -16.35
CA ALA A 230 34.78 -10.13 -16.03
C ALA A 230 34.57 -11.56 -15.52
#